data_AF-A0A655DF73-F1
#
_entry.id   AF-A0A655DF73-F1
#
_cell.length_a   1.000
_cell.length_b   1.000
_cell.length_c   1.000
_cell.angle_alpha   90.00
_cell.angle_beta   90.00
_cell.angle_gamma   90.00
#
_symmetry.space_group_name_H-M   'P 1'
#
loop_
_entity.id
_entity.type
_entity.pdbx_description
1 polymer ?
#
loop_
_entity_poly.entity_id
_entity_poly.type
_entity_poly.pdbx_seq_one_letter_code
_entity_poly.pdbx_strand_id
1 'polypeptide(L)'
;MPSDLAKNKSLSNQNADNSASKNSAISSSIFCEKYKQTKEQALTFFQEHPQYMRSKEDEEQLMTEFKKVLLEPGSKNLSIYQTLLAAHERLQAL
;
A
#
# COMPACT_ATOMS: atom_id res chain seq x y z
N MET A 1 -43.01 -2.38 -55.56
CA MET A 1 -41.76 -1.61 -55.75
C MET A 1 -42.16 -0.15 -55.93
N PRO A 2 -41.48 0.87 -55.34
CA PRO A 2 -40.16 0.92 -54.67
C PRO A 2 -40.28 1.10 -53.13
N SER A 3 -39.36 0.69 -52.26
CA SER A 3 -37.95 1.12 -52.01
C SER A 3 -37.85 2.50 -51.35
N ASP A 4 -37.55 2.56 -50.04
CA ASP A 4 -36.33 3.23 -49.58
C ASP A 4 -35.88 2.80 -48.19
N LEU A 5 -34.56 2.76 -48.06
CA LEU A 5 -33.74 2.08 -47.09
C LEU A 5 -33.13 3.10 -46.10
N ALA A 6 -32.87 2.63 -44.88
CA ALA A 6 -32.00 3.20 -43.85
C ALA A 6 -32.52 4.36 -42.99
N LYS A 7 -32.59 4.11 -41.68
CA LYS A 7 -31.60 4.64 -40.73
C LYS A 7 -31.70 3.94 -39.37
N ASN A 8 -30.78 3.01 -39.19
CA ASN A 8 -30.13 2.63 -37.94
C ASN A 8 -30.39 3.58 -36.75
N LYS A 9 -31.36 3.23 -35.90
CA LYS A 9 -31.41 3.75 -34.52
C LYS A 9 -30.35 2.99 -33.73
N SER A 10 -29.15 3.57 -33.71
CA SER A 10 -28.04 3.12 -32.88
C SER A 10 -28.52 2.97 -31.44
N LEU A 11 -28.54 1.74 -30.94
CA LEU A 11 -28.67 1.47 -29.52
C LEU A 11 -27.44 2.12 -28.88
N SER A 12 -27.67 3.20 -28.14
CA SER A 12 -26.65 3.86 -27.34
C SER A 12 -26.16 2.87 -26.29
N ASN A 13 -25.10 2.14 -26.62
CA ASN A 13 -24.32 1.34 -25.69
C ASN A 13 -23.58 2.31 -24.75
N GLN A 14 -24.24 2.74 -23.68
CA GLN A 14 -23.61 3.47 -22.57
C GLN A 14 -22.78 2.55 -21.66
N ASN A 15 -21.89 1.73 -22.21
CA ASN A 15 -21.06 0.82 -21.41
C ASN A 15 -19.55 0.91 -21.67
N ALA A 16 -19.07 1.90 -22.43
CA ALA A 16 -17.64 2.00 -22.75
C ALA A 16 -16.80 2.90 -21.81
N ASP A 17 -17.40 3.84 -21.06
CA ASP A 17 -16.64 4.89 -20.36
C ASP A 17 -16.65 4.79 -18.82
N ASN A 18 -16.69 3.57 -18.26
CA ASN A 18 -16.83 3.39 -16.80
C ASN A 18 -15.68 2.62 -16.12
N SER A 19 -14.62 2.28 -16.85
CA SER A 19 -13.53 1.45 -16.32
C SER A 19 -12.37 2.27 -15.75
N ALA A 20 -11.88 3.28 -16.47
CA ALA A 20 -10.66 4.04 -16.14
C ALA A 20 -10.82 5.08 -15.01
N SER A 21 -12.03 5.57 -14.76
CA SER A 21 -12.30 6.49 -13.64
C SER A 21 -12.59 5.73 -12.35
N LYS A 22 -13.36 4.63 -12.44
CA LYS A 22 -13.68 3.78 -11.28
C LYS A 22 -12.46 3.01 -10.78
N ASN A 23 -11.63 2.44 -11.66
CA ASN A 23 -10.41 1.75 -11.22
C ASN A 23 -9.38 2.72 -10.59
N SER A 24 -9.30 3.97 -11.05
CA SER A 24 -8.48 5.03 -10.46
C SER A 24 -9.00 5.45 -9.08
N ALA A 25 -10.31 5.65 -8.94
CA ALA A 25 -10.92 5.95 -7.63
C ALA A 25 -10.78 4.78 -6.64
N ILE A 26 -10.98 3.54 -7.11
CA ILE A 26 -10.85 2.33 -6.30
C ILE A 26 -9.38 2.11 -5.89
N SER A 27 -8.43 2.20 -6.82
CA SER A 27 -7.00 2.06 -6.50
C SER A 27 -6.51 3.15 -5.55
N SER A 28 -6.97 4.39 -5.72
CA SER A 28 -6.65 5.50 -4.82
C SER A 28 -7.25 5.29 -3.43
N SER A 29 -8.49 4.80 -3.33
CA SER A 29 -9.13 4.46 -2.06
C SER A 29 -8.43 3.31 -1.34
N ILE A 30 -8.11 2.23 -2.06
CA ILE A 30 -7.39 1.07 -1.51
C ILE A 30 -5.99 1.48 -1.06
N PHE A 31 -5.28 2.29 -1.83
CA PHE A 31 -3.98 2.82 -1.43
C PHE A 31 -4.07 3.65 -0.15
N CYS A 32 -5.04 4.56 -0.06
CA CYS A 32 -5.28 5.36 1.14
C CYS A 32 -5.61 4.51 2.37
N GLU A 33 -6.44 3.49 2.23
CA GLU A 33 -6.76 2.57 3.33
C GLU A 33 -5.54 1.75 3.76
N LYS A 34 -4.79 1.21 2.81
CA LYS A 34 -3.54 0.48 3.08
C LYS A 34 -2.52 1.38 3.78
N TYR A 35 -2.42 2.64 3.37
CA TYR A 35 -1.55 3.60 4.03
C TYR A 35 -1.97 3.90 5.48
N LYS A 36 -3.28 4.00 5.76
CA LYS A 36 -3.78 4.14 7.14
C LYS A 36 -3.41 2.92 7.99
N GLN A 37 -3.65 1.72 7.48
CA GLN A 37 -3.28 0.46 8.16
C GLN A 37 -1.79 0.41 8.45
N THR A 38 -0.94 0.78 7.49
CA THR A 38 0.52 0.85 7.67
C THR A 38 0.90 1.85 8.75
N LYS A 39 0.25 3.03 8.80
CA LYS A 39 0.52 4.02 9.86
C LYS A 39 0.13 3.51 11.25
N GLU A 40 -1.03 2.88 11.38
CA GLU A 40 -1.50 2.31 12.65
C GLU A 40 -0.54 1.22 13.14
N GLN A 41 -0.12 0.32 12.25
CA GLN A 41 0.85 -0.73 12.56
C GLN A 41 2.21 -0.17 12.99
N ALA A 42 2.73 0.84 12.30
CA ALA A 42 3.98 1.49 12.68
C ALA A 42 3.84 2.20 14.04
N LEU A 43 2.70 2.88 14.28
CA LEU A 43 2.43 3.54 15.55
C LEU A 43 2.39 2.51 16.71
N THR A 44 1.70 1.39 16.54
CA THR A 44 1.66 0.32 17.53
C THR A 44 3.06 -0.16 17.88
N PHE A 45 3.91 -0.40 16.88
CA PHE A 45 5.29 -0.80 17.10
C PHE A 45 6.08 0.23 17.95
N PHE A 46 5.97 1.52 17.63
CA PHE A 46 6.69 2.57 18.37
C PHE A 46 6.11 2.83 19.78
N GLN A 47 4.85 2.48 20.03
CA GLN A 47 4.27 2.49 21.38
C GLN A 47 4.80 1.34 22.23
N GLU A 48 4.98 0.15 21.64
CA GLU A 48 5.54 -1.03 22.30
C GLU A 48 7.06 -0.91 22.55
N HIS A 49 7.77 -0.20 21.66
CA HIS A 49 9.22 -0.03 21.70
C HIS A 49 9.60 1.46 21.83
N PRO A 50 9.32 2.09 22.98
CA PRO A 50 9.46 3.54 23.14
C PRO A 50 10.91 4.03 23.14
N GLN A 51 11.92 3.15 23.21
CA GLN A 51 13.33 3.52 23.11
C GLN A 51 13.64 4.27 21.80
N TYR A 52 13.00 3.87 20.71
CA TYR A 52 13.17 4.50 19.40
C TYR A 52 12.60 5.91 19.31
N MET A 53 11.71 6.30 20.23
CA MET A 53 11.19 7.68 20.33
C MET A 53 12.00 8.54 21.31
N ARG A 54 12.90 7.93 22.10
CA ARG A 54 13.71 8.61 23.12
C ARG A 54 15.16 8.78 22.69
N SER A 55 15.68 7.86 21.90
CA SER A 55 17.06 7.84 21.40
C SER A 55 17.07 7.97 19.89
N LYS A 56 17.70 9.05 19.39
CA LYS A 56 17.92 9.22 17.94
C LYS A 56 18.87 8.15 17.38
N GLU A 57 19.84 7.72 18.18
CA GLU A 57 20.80 6.70 17.76
C GLU A 57 20.08 5.36 17.52
N ASP A 58 19.20 4.96 18.45
CA ASP A 58 18.41 3.73 18.32
C ASP A 58 17.48 3.82 17.10
N GLU A 59 16.86 4.99 16.88
CA GLU A 59 16.00 5.25 15.70
C GLU A 59 16.77 5.09 14.38
N GLU A 60 17.98 5.67 14.30
CA GLU A 60 18.84 5.59 13.11
C GLU A 60 19.33 4.16 12.84
N GLN A 61 19.70 3.43 13.90
CA GLN A 61 20.07 2.01 13.80
C GLN A 61 18.88 1.17 13.32
N LEU A 62 17.69 1.39 13.89
CA LEU A 62 16.46 0.70 13.48
C LEU A 62 16.13 0.98 12.01
N MET A 63 16.23 2.23 11.58
CA MET A 63 15.97 2.62 10.20
C MET A 63 16.96 1.95 9.22
N THR A 64 18.22 1.80 9.64
CA THR A 64 19.25 1.12 8.85
C THR A 64 18.92 -0.36 8.68
N GLU A 65 18.60 -1.07 9.75
CA GLU A 65 18.21 -2.49 9.68
C GLU A 65 16.88 -2.68 8.97
N PHE A 66 15.92 -1.81 9.19
CA PHE A 66 14.62 -1.81 8.51
C PHE A 66 14.78 -1.75 6.98
N LYS A 67 15.64 -0.87 6.47
CA LYS A 67 15.96 -0.80 5.03
C LYS A 67 16.60 -2.09 4.51
N LYS A 68 17.47 -2.73 5.31
CA LYS A 68 18.07 -4.03 4.93
C LYS A 68 17.00 -5.12 4.84
N VAL A 69 16.13 -5.23 5.84
CA VAL A 69 15.03 -6.21 5.85
C VAL A 69 14.11 -6.00 4.64
N LEU A 70 13.75 -4.76 4.30
CA LEU A 70 12.92 -4.45 3.13
C LEU A 70 13.52 -4.89 1.79
N LEU A 71 14.84 -5.01 1.70
CA LEU A 71 15.52 -5.45 0.47
C LEU A 71 15.60 -6.99 0.37
N GLU A 72 15.30 -7.71 1.44
CA GLU A 72 15.36 -9.16 1.43
C GLU A 72 14.26 -9.79 0.56
N PRO A 73 14.56 -10.84 -0.23
CA PRO A 73 13.56 -11.44 -1.12
C PRO A 73 12.29 -11.93 -0.41
N GLY A 74 12.41 -12.31 0.87
CA GLY A 74 11.32 -12.80 1.71
C GLY A 74 10.41 -11.72 2.31
N SER A 75 10.82 -10.44 2.28
CA SER A 75 10.11 -9.37 3.00
C SER A 75 8.98 -8.70 2.22
N LYS A 76 8.85 -9.00 0.92
CA LYS A 76 7.85 -8.38 0.03
C LYS A 76 6.39 -8.57 0.47
N ASN A 77 6.12 -9.61 1.27
CA ASN A 77 4.78 -9.94 1.76
C ASN A 77 4.61 -9.61 3.26
N LEU A 78 5.63 -9.03 3.90
CA LEU A 78 5.55 -8.66 5.31
C LEU A 78 4.79 -7.35 5.48
N SER A 79 4.00 -7.29 6.55
CA SER A 79 3.44 -6.03 7.04
C SER A 79 4.54 -5.13 7.58
N ILE A 80 4.27 -3.82 7.68
CA ILE A 80 5.24 -2.88 8.25
C ILE A 80 5.62 -3.23 9.69
N TYR A 81 4.66 -3.73 10.48
CA TYR A 81 4.91 -4.16 11.85
C TYR A 81 5.90 -5.32 11.90
N GLN A 82 5.70 -6.35 11.07
CA GLN A 82 6.60 -7.50 11.00
C GLN A 82 8.01 -7.10 10.54
N THR A 83 8.11 -6.17 9.58
CA THR A 83 9.40 -5.67 9.10
C THR A 83 10.13 -4.86 10.18
N LEU A 84 9.43 -4.00 10.92
CA LEU A 84 9.98 -3.27 12.06
C LEU A 84 10.41 -4.21 13.20
N LEU A 85 9.59 -5.22 13.49
CA LEU A 85 9.90 -6.23 14.50
C LEU A 85 11.14 -7.05 14.11
N ALA A 86 11.25 -7.48 12.86
CA ALA A 86 12.44 -8.19 12.38
C ALA A 86 13.71 -7.32 12.46
N ALA A 87 13.60 -6.02 12.15
CA ALA A 87 14.71 -5.09 12.30
C ALA A 87 15.10 -4.89 13.77
N HIS A 88 14.11 -4.80 14.66
CA HIS A 88 14.33 -4.73 16.11
C HIS A 88 15.04 -5.97 16.66
N GLU A 89 14.56 -7.17 16.29
CA GLU A 89 15.15 -8.45 16.70
C GLU A 89 16.61 -8.57 16.25
N ARG A 90 16.95 -8.07 15.04
CA ARG A 90 18.34 -8.02 14.57
C ARG A 90 19.22 -7.14 15.43
N LEU A 91 18.72 -5.97 15.84
CA LEU A 91 19.48 -5.08 16.72
C LEU A 91 19.68 -5.67 18.13
N GLN A 92 18.72 -6.45 18.62
CA GLN A 92 18.86 -7.13 19.91
C GLN A 92 19.78 -8.35 19.87
N ALA A 93 20.02 -8.91 18.69
CA ALA A 93 20.90 -10.07 18.49
C ALA A 93 22.39 -9.69 18.28
N LEU A 94 22.70 -8.39 18.24
CA LEU A 94 24.06 -7.84 18.19
C LEU A 94 24.66 -7.70 19.59
#